data_AF-J2LJQ1-F1
#
_entry.id   AF-J2LJQ1-F1
#
_cell.length_a   1.000
_cell.length_b   1.000
_cell.length_c   1.000
_cell.angle_alpha   90.00
_cell.angle_beta   90.00
_cell.angle_gamma   90.00
#
_symmetry.space_group_name_H-M   'P 1'
#
loop_
_entity.id
_entity.type
_entity.pdbx_description
1 polymer ?
#
loop_
_entity_poly.entity_id
_entity_poly.type
_entity_poly.pdbx_seq_one_letter_code
_entity_poly.pdbx_strand_id
1 'polypeptide(L)'
;MYHSKLIIEDIQADKLMALQLEKAFSGVRMQVLEQANKIGDGATRLSYYISCFTDNYQDVCARLKEEDLRFLDGVAELVKHRDLIYRMLHIYFEDIFRFKTRSQLETIKSKLLKAGVVISASALNNQAFVIGITTTVCLGTSLSTTIFKWTGKAATLAVTGLGLYGIVQHAAESAERLQLLAPMYYHALSLQKLDMMYFLIEPLFMKARAFDNDVVSTIINMVK
;
A
#
# COMPACT_ATOMS: atom_id res chain seq x y z
N MET A 1 -26.63 36.34 -25.94
CA MET A 1 -25.84 36.91 -24.82
C MET A 1 -26.11 36.15 -23.51
N TYR A 2 -26.23 34.82 -23.54
CA TYR A 2 -26.57 33.98 -22.37
C TYR A 2 -25.44 32.98 -22.03
N HIS A 3 -24.69 32.52 -23.04
CA HIS A 3 -23.52 31.64 -22.86
C HIS A 3 -22.33 32.29 -22.13
N SER A 4 -22.14 33.61 -22.25
CA SER A 4 -21.03 34.29 -21.58
C SER A 4 -21.21 34.40 -20.06
N LYS A 5 -22.46 34.41 -19.55
CA LYS A 5 -22.70 34.49 -18.10
C LYS A 5 -22.42 33.17 -17.39
N LEU A 6 -22.85 32.05 -17.98
CA LEU A 6 -22.58 30.71 -17.46
C LEU A 6 -21.07 30.46 -17.37
N ILE A 7 -20.30 30.80 -18.41
CA ILE A 7 -18.84 30.63 -18.41
C ILE A 7 -18.16 31.52 -17.36
N ILE A 8 -18.66 32.74 -17.13
CA ILE A 8 -18.10 33.66 -16.13
C ILE A 8 -18.42 33.20 -14.70
N GLU A 9 -19.62 32.66 -14.46
CA GLU A 9 -20.02 32.09 -13.17
C GLU A 9 -19.22 30.82 -12.85
N ASP A 10 -18.98 29.95 -13.83
CA ASP A 10 -18.18 28.73 -13.69
C ASP A 10 -16.71 29.07 -13.33
N ILE A 11 -16.11 30.01 -14.06
CA ILE A 11 -14.74 30.49 -13.79
C ILE A 11 -14.63 31.17 -12.41
N GLN A 12 -15.69 31.85 -11.95
CA GLN A 12 -15.72 32.46 -10.62
C GLN A 12 -15.87 31.42 -9.51
N ALA A 13 -16.67 30.38 -9.72
CA ALA A 13 -16.81 29.27 -8.77
C ALA A 13 -15.50 28.49 -8.63
N ASP A 14 -14.80 28.23 -9.74
CA ASP A 14 -13.50 27.56 -9.76
C ASP A 14 -12.43 28.37 -9.00
N LYS A 15 -12.39 29.69 -9.23
CA LYS A 15 -11.45 30.58 -8.54
C LYS A 15 -11.74 30.66 -7.03
N LEU A 16 -13.02 30.65 -6.65
CA LEU A 16 -13.45 30.67 -5.26
C LEU A 16 -13.06 29.35 -4.55
N MET A 17 -13.29 28.20 -5.19
CA MET A 17 -12.88 26.90 -4.67
C MET A 17 -11.36 26.80 -4.50
N ALA A 18 -10.59 27.18 -5.52
CA ALA A 18 -9.13 27.17 -5.46
C ALA A 18 -8.59 28.04 -4.31
N LEU A 19 -9.17 29.22 -4.10
CA LEU A 19 -8.79 30.13 -3.00
C LEU A 19 -9.16 29.60 -1.62
N GLN A 20 -10.28 28.89 -1.47
CA GLN A 20 -10.65 28.25 -0.22
C GLN A 20 -9.76 27.05 0.09
N LEU A 21 -9.40 26.29 -0.95
CA LEU A 21 -8.44 25.19 -0.87
C LEU A 21 -7.06 25.69 -0.41
N GLU A 22 -6.55 26.76 -1.04
CA GLU A 22 -5.27 27.38 -0.68
C GLU A 22 -5.26 27.93 0.74
N LYS A 23 -6.36 28.56 1.18
CA LYS A 23 -6.53 29.04 2.57
C LYS A 23 -6.51 27.89 3.57
N ALA A 24 -7.19 26.78 3.28
CA ALA A 24 -7.20 25.59 4.14
C ALA A 24 -5.79 24.98 4.32
N PHE A 25 -4.92 25.10 3.31
CA PHE A 25 -3.54 24.59 3.37
C PHE A 25 -2.52 25.58 3.94
N SER A 26 -2.78 26.89 3.88
CA SER A 26 -1.87 27.93 4.38
C SER A 26 -1.57 27.85 5.89
N GLY A 27 -2.49 27.28 6.70
CA GLY A 27 -2.35 27.18 8.15
C GLY A 27 -1.43 26.05 8.66
N VAL A 28 -0.99 25.14 7.79
CA VAL A 28 -0.28 23.89 8.17
C VAL A 28 1.25 23.99 7.93
N ARG A 29 1.76 25.20 7.62
CA ARG A 29 2.95 25.38 6.78
C ARG A 29 4.34 25.17 7.42
N MET A 30 4.52 24.98 8.73
CA MET A 30 5.88 25.07 9.32
C MET A 30 6.46 23.83 10.04
N GLN A 31 5.78 22.68 10.08
CA GLN A 31 6.35 21.48 10.71
C GLN A 31 6.11 20.16 9.93
N VAL A 32 5.74 20.27 8.64
CA VAL A 32 5.06 19.19 7.88
C VAL A 32 5.75 18.93 6.52
N LEU A 33 7.01 19.34 6.33
CA LEU A 33 7.69 19.16 5.02
C LEU A 33 7.92 17.69 4.63
N GLU A 34 7.96 16.76 5.59
CA GLU A 34 8.06 15.31 5.31
C GLU A 34 6.69 14.64 5.04
N GLN A 35 5.59 15.37 5.24
CA GLN A 35 4.20 14.91 5.04
C GLN A 35 3.54 15.54 3.79
N ALA A 36 4.29 16.31 2.99
CA ALA A 36 3.76 17.05 1.84
C ALA A 36 3.15 16.15 0.75
N ASN A 37 3.69 14.95 0.49
CA ASN A 37 3.13 14.04 -0.52
C ASN A 37 1.71 13.55 -0.15
N LYS A 38 1.43 13.33 1.14
CA LYS A 38 0.14 12.77 1.59
C LYS A 38 -1.03 13.77 1.51
N ILE A 39 -0.72 15.06 1.43
CA ILE A 39 -1.71 16.13 1.34
C ILE A 39 -2.15 16.33 -0.12
N GLY A 40 -1.25 16.13 -1.09
CA GLY A 40 -1.59 16.12 -2.51
C GLY A 40 -2.61 15.03 -2.86
N ASP A 41 -2.39 13.81 -2.35
CA ASP A 41 -3.21 12.64 -2.65
C ASP A 41 -4.68 12.80 -2.20
N GLY A 42 -4.91 13.47 -1.06
CA GLY A 42 -6.26 13.75 -0.56
C GLY A 42 -7.03 14.77 -1.39
N ALA A 43 -6.33 15.81 -1.89
CA ALA A 43 -6.91 16.79 -2.80
C ALA A 43 -7.19 16.19 -4.19
N THR A 44 -6.32 15.28 -4.66
CA THR A 44 -6.51 14.52 -5.90
C THR A 44 -7.75 13.62 -5.85
N ARG A 45 -7.96 12.88 -4.76
CA ARG A 45 -9.17 12.04 -4.66
C ARG A 45 -10.44 12.86 -4.47
N LEU A 46 -10.37 13.99 -3.75
CA LEU A 46 -11.48 14.94 -3.63
C LEU A 46 -11.87 15.55 -4.98
N SER A 47 -10.89 15.93 -5.81
CA SER A 47 -11.17 16.44 -7.16
C SER A 47 -11.81 15.40 -8.06
N TYR A 48 -11.43 14.12 -7.95
CA TYR A 48 -12.14 13.05 -8.64
C TYR A 48 -13.57 12.86 -8.12
N TYR A 49 -13.83 13.04 -6.82
CA TYR A 49 -15.20 12.94 -6.29
C TYR A 49 -16.12 14.09 -6.76
N ILE A 50 -15.56 15.24 -7.15
CA ILE A 50 -16.34 16.32 -7.79
C ILE A 50 -16.96 15.82 -9.11
N SER A 51 -16.28 14.92 -9.83
CA SER A 51 -16.84 14.33 -11.05
C SER A 51 -18.13 13.53 -10.80
N CYS A 52 -18.37 13.08 -9.57
CA CYS A 52 -19.62 12.38 -9.18
C CYS A 52 -20.85 13.27 -9.10
N PHE A 53 -20.67 14.59 -9.14
CA PHE A 53 -21.77 15.54 -9.24
C PHE A 53 -22.18 15.82 -10.71
N THR A 54 -21.54 15.16 -11.67
CA THR A 54 -21.81 15.30 -13.10
C THR A 54 -22.16 13.95 -13.74
N ASP A 55 -23.25 13.90 -14.53
CA ASP A 55 -23.78 12.64 -15.08
C ASP A 55 -22.84 11.94 -16.08
N ASN A 56 -21.83 12.64 -16.59
CA ASN A 56 -20.90 12.13 -17.60
C ASN A 56 -19.71 11.32 -17.04
N TYR A 57 -19.57 11.19 -15.72
CA TYR A 57 -18.41 10.55 -15.08
C TYR A 57 -18.81 9.45 -14.07
N GLN A 58 -19.93 8.76 -14.33
CA GLN A 58 -20.43 7.69 -13.46
C GLN A 58 -19.46 6.51 -13.31
N ASP A 59 -18.64 6.24 -14.31
CA ASP A 59 -17.59 5.21 -14.31
C ASP A 59 -16.47 5.51 -13.32
N VAL A 60 -16.00 6.77 -13.28
CA VAL A 60 -15.02 7.24 -12.30
C VAL A 60 -15.54 7.07 -10.88
N CYS A 61 -16.81 7.38 -10.66
CA CYS A 61 -17.47 7.29 -9.35
C CYS A 61 -17.72 5.86 -8.90
N ALA A 62 -18.10 4.98 -9.83
CA ALA A 62 -18.22 3.56 -9.55
C ALA A 62 -16.88 2.97 -9.10
N ARG A 63 -15.79 3.32 -9.78
CA ARG A 63 -14.42 2.89 -9.43
C ARG A 63 -13.98 3.40 -8.05
N LEU A 64 -14.18 4.70 -7.76
CA LEU A 64 -13.84 5.28 -6.45
C LEU A 64 -14.57 4.54 -5.32
N LYS A 65 -15.87 4.27 -5.50
CA LYS A 65 -16.67 3.53 -4.53
C LYS A 65 -16.17 2.10 -4.32
N GLU A 66 -15.76 1.42 -5.39
CA GLU A 66 -15.19 0.08 -5.30
C GLU A 66 -13.86 0.06 -4.55
N GLU A 67 -12.97 1.01 -4.83
CA GLU A 67 -11.71 1.18 -4.10
C GLU A 67 -11.93 1.47 -2.62
N ASP A 68 -12.89 2.33 -2.29
CA ASP A 68 -13.23 2.65 -0.90
C ASP A 68 -13.75 1.38 -0.17
N LEU A 69 -14.59 0.57 -0.83
CA LEU A 69 -15.06 -0.71 -0.28
C LEU A 69 -13.93 -1.72 -0.07
N ARG A 70 -13.03 -1.87 -1.05
CA ARG A 70 -11.86 -2.76 -0.94
C ARG A 70 -10.92 -2.32 0.19
N PHE A 71 -10.74 -1.01 0.36
CA PHE A 71 -9.94 -0.47 1.46
C PHE A 71 -10.58 -0.80 2.82
N LEU A 72 -11.90 -0.60 2.96
CA LEU A 72 -12.64 -0.96 4.19
C LEU A 72 -12.56 -2.45 4.50
N ASP A 73 -12.66 -3.30 3.48
CA ASP A 73 -12.48 -4.75 3.59
C ASP A 73 -11.08 -5.09 4.14
N GLY A 74 -10.02 -4.46 3.62
CA GLY A 74 -8.65 -4.64 4.11
C GLY A 74 -8.46 -4.14 5.56
N VAL A 75 -9.09 -3.03 5.93
CA VAL A 75 -9.10 -2.55 7.33
C VAL A 75 -9.84 -3.53 8.25
N ALA A 76 -10.95 -4.11 7.81
CA ALA A 76 -11.66 -5.13 8.58
C ALA A 76 -10.80 -6.37 8.81
N GLU A 77 -10.04 -6.81 7.80
CA GLU A 77 -9.08 -7.92 7.96
C GLU A 77 -7.95 -7.58 8.93
N LEU A 78 -7.44 -6.34 8.93
CA LEU A 78 -6.45 -5.89 9.93
C LEU A 78 -6.98 -5.96 11.37
N VAL A 79 -8.26 -5.66 11.57
CA VAL A 79 -8.91 -5.73 12.90
C VAL A 79 -9.09 -7.18 13.35
N LYS A 80 -9.48 -8.07 12.43
CA LYS A 80 -9.64 -9.52 12.72
C LYS A 80 -8.30 -10.22 12.96
N HIS A 81 -7.28 -9.83 12.21
CA HIS A 81 -5.99 -10.51 12.15
C HIS A 81 -4.85 -9.53 12.36
N ARG A 82 -4.21 -9.63 13.54
CA ARG A 82 -3.08 -8.76 13.93
C ARG A 82 -1.79 -9.05 13.16
N ASP A 83 -1.76 -10.15 12.39
CA ASP A 83 -0.62 -10.69 11.65
C ASP A 83 -0.64 -10.31 10.15
N LEU A 84 -1.32 -9.23 9.77
CA LEU A 84 -1.52 -8.83 8.37
C LEU A 84 -0.22 -8.80 7.54
N ILE A 85 0.85 -8.19 8.06
CA ILE A 85 2.13 -8.11 7.35
C ILE A 85 2.78 -9.47 7.18
N TYR A 86 2.74 -10.30 8.23
CA TYR A 86 3.24 -11.67 8.16
C TYR A 86 2.50 -12.43 7.06
N ARG A 87 1.18 -12.28 6.98
CA ARG A 87 0.35 -12.94 5.97
C ARG A 87 0.70 -12.49 4.55
N MET A 88 0.87 -11.19 4.32
CA MET A 88 1.26 -10.67 3.01
C MET A 88 2.66 -11.17 2.59
N LEU A 89 3.63 -11.13 3.50
CA LEU A 89 4.96 -11.70 3.26
C LEU A 89 4.92 -13.21 3.04
N HIS A 90 4.08 -13.93 3.77
CA HIS A 90 3.88 -15.36 3.61
C HIS A 90 3.36 -15.69 2.21
N ILE A 91 2.32 -14.98 1.74
CA ILE A 91 1.75 -15.14 0.38
C ILE A 91 2.84 -14.92 -0.68
N TYR A 92 3.64 -13.87 -0.52
CA TYR A 92 4.74 -13.56 -1.43
C TYR A 92 5.78 -14.68 -1.49
N PHE A 93 6.27 -15.14 -0.34
CA PHE A 93 7.26 -16.22 -0.31
C PHE A 93 6.68 -17.56 -0.73
N GLU A 94 5.41 -17.82 -0.44
CA GLU A 94 4.71 -19.00 -0.93
C GLU A 94 4.74 -19.05 -2.45
N ASP A 95 4.42 -17.95 -3.14
CA ASP A 95 4.47 -17.88 -4.61
C ASP A 95 5.88 -18.17 -5.16
N ILE A 96 6.91 -17.61 -4.54
CA ILE A 96 8.32 -17.80 -4.95
C ILE A 96 8.80 -19.25 -4.76
N PHE A 97 8.42 -19.86 -3.64
CA PHE A 97 8.97 -21.15 -3.20
C PHE A 97 8.07 -22.35 -3.52
N ARG A 98 6.81 -22.14 -3.94
CA ARG A 98 5.84 -23.22 -4.20
C ARG A 98 6.38 -24.32 -5.09
N PHE A 99 7.09 -23.97 -6.15
CA PHE A 99 7.61 -24.91 -7.16
C PHE A 99 9.11 -25.19 -7.07
N LYS A 100 9.79 -24.75 -5.99
CA LYS A 100 11.22 -25.00 -5.80
C LYS A 100 11.46 -26.43 -5.31
N THR A 101 12.54 -27.04 -5.78
CA THR A 101 12.96 -28.37 -5.32
C THR A 101 13.79 -28.28 -4.05
N ARG A 102 13.95 -29.40 -3.33
CA ARG A 102 14.78 -29.46 -2.12
C ARG A 102 16.22 -29.00 -2.35
N SER A 103 16.83 -29.35 -3.49
CA SER A 103 18.21 -28.94 -3.81
C SER A 103 18.33 -27.44 -4.07
N GLN A 104 17.30 -26.83 -4.67
CA GLN A 104 17.25 -25.37 -4.85
C GLN A 104 17.07 -24.66 -3.51
N LEU A 105 16.22 -25.17 -2.63
CA LEU A 105 16.05 -24.61 -1.27
C LEU A 105 17.35 -24.67 -0.46
N GLU A 106 18.08 -25.79 -0.52
CA GLU A 106 19.39 -25.93 0.14
C GLU A 106 20.42 -24.94 -0.39
N THR A 107 20.46 -24.75 -1.71
CA THR A 107 21.35 -23.77 -2.34
C THR A 107 21.04 -22.35 -1.86
N ILE A 108 19.76 -22.00 -1.79
CA ILE A 108 19.29 -20.69 -1.31
C ILE A 108 19.63 -20.53 0.18
N LYS A 109 19.32 -21.54 1.00
CA LYS A 109 19.63 -21.56 2.45
C LYS A 109 21.12 -21.36 2.70
N SER A 110 21.98 -22.07 1.97
CA SER A 110 23.44 -21.95 2.09
C SER A 110 23.93 -20.55 1.74
N LYS A 111 23.40 -19.94 0.66
CA LYS A 111 23.75 -18.56 0.29
C LYS A 111 23.30 -17.55 1.34
N LEU A 112 22.10 -17.71 1.89
CA LEU A 112 21.56 -16.84 2.94
C LEU A 112 22.38 -16.95 4.23
N LEU A 113 22.76 -18.17 4.64
CA LEU A 113 23.63 -18.40 5.79
C LEU A 113 25.00 -17.73 5.61
N LYS A 114 25.61 -17.84 4.43
CA LYS A 114 26.88 -17.15 4.10
C LYS A 114 26.76 -15.63 4.17
N ALA A 115 25.58 -15.09 3.90
CA ALA A 115 25.28 -13.67 4.01
C ALA A 115 24.90 -13.22 5.44
N GLY A 116 24.88 -14.14 6.41
CA GLY A 116 24.54 -13.88 7.82
C GLY A 116 23.04 -13.94 8.13
N VAL A 117 22.21 -14.46 7.23
CA VAL A 117 20.75 -14.64 7.45
C VAL A 117 20.47 -16.08 7.86
N VAL A 118 20.03 -16.27 9.11
CA VAL A 118 19.70 -17.59 9.65
C VAL A 118 18.20 -17.86 9.51
N ILE A 119 17.86 -18.98 8.88
CA ILE A 119 16.48 -19.46 8.73
C ILE A 119 16.26 -20.62 9.69
N SER A 120 15.25 -20.53 10.55
CA SER A 120 14.92 -21.54 11.57
C SER A 120 14.23 -22.81 11.03
N ALA A 121 14.33 -23.09 9.72
CA ALA A 121 13.70 -24.25 9.10
C ALA A 121 14.58 -25.50 9.28
N SER A 122 14.15 -26.40 10.17
CA SER A 122 14.76 -27.72 10.40
C SER A 122 14.42 -28.74 9.31
N ALA A 123 13.29 -28.55 8.62
CA ALA A 123 12.84 -29.39 7.51
C ALA A 123 12.90 -28.65 6.16
N LEU A 124 13.42 -29.33 5.13
CA LEU A 124 13.49 -28.83 3.76
C LEU A 124 12.26 -29.23 2.95
N ASN A 125 11.10 -28.81 3.42
CA ASN A 125 9.90 -28.75 2.59
C ASN A 125 9.52 -27.29 2.38
N ASN A 126 8.80 -27.02 1.29
CA ASN A 126 8.56 -25.64 0.84
C ASN A 126 7.81 -24.83 1.91
N GLN A 127 6.90 -25.46 2.66
CA GLN A 127 6.12 -24.81 3.73
C GLN A 127 6.99 -24.36 4.91
N ALA A 128 7.81 -25.25 5.48
CA ALA A 128 8.69 -24.91 6.60
C ALA A 128 9.72 -23.83 6.20
N PHE A 129 10.17 -23.87 4.94
CA PHE A 129 11.07 -22.85 4.41
C PHE A 129 10.41 -21.47 4.29
N VAL A 130 9.18 -21.41 3.74
CA VAL A 130 8.38 -20.19 3.63
C VAL A 130 8.10 -19.59 5.00
N ILE A 131 7.65 -20.40 5.97
CA ILE A 131 7.40 -19.95 7.35
C ILE A 131 8.68 -19.40 7.97
N GLY A 132 9.79 -20.11 7.81
CA GLY A 132 11.10 -19.72 8.33
C GLY A 132 11.55 -18.36 7.77
N ILE A 133 11.53 -18.19 6.45
CA ILE A 133 11.94 -16.92 5.81
C ILE A 133 11.00 -15.80 6.20
N THR A 134 9.68 -16.02 6.16
CA THR A 134 8.69 -14.99 6.53
C THR A 134 8.97 -14.49 7.95
N THR A 135 9.23 -15.42 8.88
CA THR A 135 9.57 -15.09 10.27
C THR A 135 10.89 -14.33 10.38
N THR A 136 11.94 -14.80 9.70
CA THR A 136 13.25 -14.12 9.68
C THR A 136 13.15 -12.70 9.13
N VAL A 137 12.37 -12.49 8.06
CA VAL A 137 12.13 -11.16 7.49
C VAL A 137 11.36 -10.29 8.46
N CYS A 138 10.24 -10.77 9.01
CA CYS A 138 9.47 -10.01 10.00
C CYS A 138 10.29 -9.60 11.23
N LEU A 139 11.21 -10.45 11.70
CA LEU A 139 12.08 -10.16 12.84
C LEU A 139 13.29 -9.26 12.47
N GLY A 140 13.84 -9.41 11.27
CA GLY A 140 15.00 -8.65 10.81
C GLY A 140 14.67 -7.22 10.40
N THR A 141 13.46 -7.01 9.88
CA THR A 141 12.98 -5.67 9.55
C THR A 141 12.62 -4.85 10.79
N SER A 142 12.88 -3.54 10.76
CA SER A 142 12.36 -2.57 11.73
C SER A 142 10.86 -2.23 11.51
N LEU A 143 10.06 -3.21 11.03
CA LEU A 143 8.62 -3.08 10.75
C LEU A 143 7.83 -2.54 11.96
N SER A 144 8.33 -2.77 13.18
CA SER A 144 7.67 -2.41 14.43
C SER A 144 7.48 -0.90 14.66
N THR A 145 8.21 -0.01 13.99
CA THR A 145 8.14 1.43 14.30
C THR A 145 7.30 2.24 13.31
N THR A 146 7.19 1.82 12.06
CA THR A 146 6.41 2.54 11.02
C THR A 146 4.95 2.11 11.01
N ILE A 147 4.67 0.83 11.26
CA ILE A 147 3.31 0.28 11.24
C ILE A 147 2.53 0.60 12.51
N PHE A 148 3.16 0.53 13.70
CA PHE A 148 2.52 0.94 14.96
C PHE A 148 2.18 2.44 15.00
N LYS A 149 2.92 3.29 14.28
CA LYS A 149 2.58 4.71 14.12
C LYS A 149 1.35 4.91 13.24
N TRP A 150 1.02 3.95 12.38
CA TRP A 150 -0.10 4.03 11.45
C TRP A 150 -1.40 3.52 12.07
N THR A 151 -1.37 2.47 12.89
CA THR A 151 -2.54 2.00 13.67
C THR A 151 -3.03 3.03 14.68
N GLY A 152 -2.13 3.76 15.36
CA GLY A 152 -2.51 4.83 16.29
C GLY A 152 -3.04 6.10 15.60
N LYS A 153 -2.43 6.49 14.46
CA LYS A 153 -2.82 7.70 13.73
C LYS A 153 -4.04 7.50 12.82
N ALA A 154 -4.19 6.36 12.17
CA ALA A 154 -5.37 6.05 11.35
C ALA A 154 -6.64 5.97 12.22
N ALA A 155 -6.56 5.40 13.42
CA ALA A 155 -7.69 5.40 14.37
C ALA A 155 -8.09 6.82 14.82
N THR A 156 -7.13 7.73 14.96
CA THR A 156 -7.39 9.12 15.39
C THR A 156 -7.81 10.02 14.22
N LEU A 157 -7.28 9.80 13.01
CA LEU A 157 -7.59 10.57 11.79
C LEU A 157 -8.85 10.10 11.08
N ALA A 158 -9.33 8.88 11.34
CA ALA A 158 -10.65 8.42 10.90
C ALA A 158 -11.80 9.28 11.44
N VAL A 159 -11.56 10.06 12.49
CA VAL A 159 -12.57 10.93 13.12
C VAL A 159 -12.71 12.29 12.39
N THR A 160 -11.75 12.72 11.55
CA THR A 160 -11.70 14.12 11.05
C THR A 160 -11.86 14.29 9.53
N GLY A 161 -12.29 13.26 8.79
CA GLY A 161 -12.87 13.37 7.44
C GLY A 161 -11.92 13.61 6.27
N LEU A 162 -10.94 14.53 6.36
CA LEU A 162 -10.03 14.84 5.25
C LEU A 162 -8.78 13.94 5.20
N GLY A 163 -8.33 13.41 6.35
CA GLY A 163 -7.16 12.53 6.42
C GLY A 163 -7.38 11.13 5.84
N LEU A 164 -8.64 10.70 5.69
CA LEU A 164 -9.01 9.39 5.14
C LEU A 164 -8.79 9.32 3.62
N TYR A 165 -9.14 10.37 2.88
CA TYR A 165 -9.13 10.32 1.41
C TYR A 165 -7.71 10.21 0.83
N GLY A 166 -6.71 10.87 1.42
CA GLY A 166 -5.32 10.72 0.99
C GLY A 166 -4.75 9.33 1.28
N ILE A 167 -5.23 8.67 2.33
CA ILE A 167 -4.83 7.31 2.68
C ILE A 167 -5.41 6.30 1.69
N VAL A 168 -6.71 6.40 1.39
CA VAL A 168 -7.36 5.49 0.44
C VAL A 168 -6.79 5.69 -0.95
N GLN A 169 -6.50 6.94 -1.34
CA GLN A 169 -5.83 7.25 -2.60
C GLN A 169 -4.46 6.60 -2.69
N HIS A 170 -3.62 6.76 -1.67
CA HIS A 170 -2.30 6.16 -1.63
C HIS A 170 -2.36 4.63 -1.68
N ALA A 171 -3.34 4.03 -1.00
CA ALA A 171 -3.60 2.60 -1.05
C ALA A 171 -4.00 2.12 -2.46
N ALA A 172 -4.86 2.86 -3.15
CA ALA A 172 -5.29 2.57 -4.52
C ALA A 172 -4.10 2.63 -5.49
N GLU A 173 -3.30 3.70 -5.44
CA GLU A 173 -2.12 3.87 -6.30
C GLU A 173 -1.06 2.78 -6.04
N SER A 174 -0.87 2.41 -4.78
CA SER A 174 0.03 1.32 -4.40
C SER A 174 -0.46 -0.03 -4.96
N ALA A 175 -1.76 -0.31 -4.87
CA ALA A 175 -2.36 -1.52 -5.41
C ALA A 175 -2.31 -1.57 -6.94
N GLU A 176 -2.54 -0.45 -7.62
CA GLU A 176 -2.42 -0.32 -9.09
C GLU A 176 -0.97 -0.55 -9.53
N ARG A 177 0.00 0.06 -8.84
CA ARG A 177 1.43 -0.19 -9.09
C ARG A 177 1.79 -1.66 -8.88
N LEU A 178 1.26 -2.31 -7.85
CA LEU A 178 1.45 -3.75 -7.63
C LEU A 178 0.87 -4.58 -8.77
N GLN A 179 -0.33 -4.23 -9.25
CA GLN A 179 -0.98 -4.91 -10.37
C GLN A 179 -0.11 -4.87 -11.63
N LEU A 180 0.58 -3.76 -11.89
CA LEU A 180 1.50 -3.61 -13.02
C LEU A 180 2.82 -4.37 -12.82
N LEU A 181 3.41 -4.32 -11.62
CA LEU A 181 4.72 -4.92 -11.34
C LEU A 181 4.66 -6.44 -11.16
N ALA A 182 3.64 -6.94 -10.46
CA ALA A 182 3.50 -8.35 -10.12
C ALA A 182 2.02 -8.78 -10.09
N PRO A 183 1.39 -9.01 -11.26
CA PRO A 183 -0.03 -9.35 -11.38
C PRO A 183 -0.44 -10.58 -10.55
N MET A 184 0.43 -11.60 -10.48
CA MET A 184 0.18 -12.84 -9.73
C MET A 184 0.07 -12.57 -8.22
N TYR A 185 1.01 -11.79 -7.69
CA TYR A 185 1.02 -11.43 -6.28
C TYR A 185 -0.15 -10.50 -5.94
N TYR A 186 -0.45 -9.52 -6.81
CA TYR A 186 -1.63 -8.68 -6.71
C TYR A 186 -2.92 -9.51 -6.59
N HIS A 187 -3.11 -10.49 -7.48
CA HIS A 187 -4.31 -11.33 -7.46
C HIS A 187 -4.39 -12.18 -6.18
N ALA A 188 -3.26 -12.71 -5.71
CA ALA A 188 -3.21 -13.48 -4.47
C ALA A 188 -3.60 -12.64 -3.24
N LEU A 189 -3.18 -11.36 -3.18
CA LEU A 189 -3.61 -10.44 -2.14
C LEU A 189 -5.09 -10.05 -2.27
N SER A 190 -5.57 -9.80 -3.49
CA SER A 190 -6.96 -9.41 -3.75
C SER A 190 -7.96 -10.49 -3.33
N LEU A 191 -7.65 -11.77 -3.57
CA LEU A 191 -8.45 -12.90 -3.09
C LEU A 191 -8.60 -12.94 -1.57
N GLN A 192 -7.65 -12.35 -0.85
CA GLN A 192 -7.67 -12.23 0.61
C GLN A 192 -8.09 -10.83 1.09
N LYS A 193 -8.51 -9.95 0.19
CA LYS A 193 -8.88 -8.55 0.48
C LYS A 193 -7.72 -7.73 1.08
N LEU A 194 -6.48 -8.07 0.71
CA LEU A 194 -5.25 -7.45 1.20
C LEU A 194 -4.53 -6.61 0.13
N ASP A 195 -5.04 -6.55 -1.10
CA ASP A 195 -4.43 -5.82 -2.21
C ASP A 195 -4.23 -4.34 -1.88
N MET A 196 -5.28 -3.69 -1.36
CA MET A 196 -5.24 -2.30 -0.93
C MET A 196 -4.35 -2.08 0.30
N MET A 197 -3.93 -3.13 1.00
CA MET A 197 -3.02 -3.03 2.15
C MET A 197 -1.54 -3.11 1.74
N TYR A 198 -1.25 -3.32 0.46
CA TYR A 198 0.11 -3.39 -0.08
C TYR A 198 0.98 -2.18 0.29
N PHE A 199 0.40 -0.98 0.37
CA PHE A 199 1.13 0.24 0.76
C PHE A 199 1.87 0.11 2.12
N LEU A 200 1.43 -0.80 3.00
CA LEU A 200 2.08 -1.06 4.29
C LEU A 200 3.46 -1.72 4.14
N ILE A 201 3.64 -2.56 3.13
CA ILE A 201 4.87 -3.33 2.87
C ILE A 201 5.59 -2.88 1.60
N GLU A 202 4.96 -2.04 0.78
CA GLU A 202 5.54 -1.52 -0.45
C GLU A 202 6.93 -0.89 -0.28
N PRO A 203 7.21 -0.04 0.74
CA PRO A 203 8.54 0.52 0.92
C PRO A 203 9.61 -0.57 1.15
N LEU A 204 9.26 -1.65 1.84
CA LEU A 204 10.14 -2.80 2.05
C LEU A 204 10.42 -3.50 0.72
N PHE A 205 9.38 -3.73 -0.09
CA PHE A 205 9.49 -4.42 -1.38
C PHE A 205 10.30 -3.60 -2.40
N MET A 206 10.08 -2.29 -2.45
CA MET A 206 10.81 -1.39 -3.35
C MET A 206 12.28 -1.26 -2.93
N LYS A 207 12.57 -1.11 -1.62
CA LYS A 207 13.95 -1.09 -1.10
C LYS A 207 14.67 -2.40 -1.41
N ALA A 208 13.98 -3.52 -1.19
CA ALA A 208 14.56 -4.86 -1.36
C ALA A 208 14.62 -5.33 -2.81
N ARG A 209 14.02 -4.58 -3.75
CA ARG A 209 13.83 -4.98 -5.15
C ARG A 209 13.18 -6.36 -5.25
N ALA A 210 12.05 -6.51 -4.58
CA ALA A 210 11.37 -7.79 -4.41
C ALA A 210 10.96 -8.47 -5.72
N PHE A 211 10.70 -7.68 -6.76
CA PHE A 211 10.24 -8.21 -8.05
C PHE A 211 11.40 -8.47 -9.04
N ASP A 212 12.65 -8.35 -8.61
CA ASP A 212 13.82 -8.76 -9.40
C ASP A 212 13.98 -10.30 -9.36
N ASN A 213 14.68 -10.87 -10.34
CA ASN A 213 14.87 -12.32 -10.47
C ASN A 213 15.80 -12.96 -9.41
N ASP A 214 16.34 -12.20 -8.45
CA ASP A 214 17.29 -12.69 -7.44
C ASP A 214 16.70 -12.72 -6.03
N VAL A 215 16.01 -13.82 -5.73
CA VAL A 215 15.38 -14.09 -4.43
C VAL A 215 16.36 -14.00 -3.26
N VAL A 216 17.63 -14.35 -3.45
CA VAL A 216 18.62 -14.35 -2.35
C VAL A 216 18.95 -12.91 -1.95
N SER A 217 19.24 -12.04 -2.92
CA SER A 217 19.50 -10.63 -2.61
C SER A 217 18.26 -9.92 -2.08
N THR A 218 17.07 -10.24 -2.61
CA THR A 218 15.81 -9.73 -2.05
C THR A 218 15.69 -10.04 -0.56
N ILE A 219 15.87 -11.30 -0.15
CA ILE A 219 15.74 -11.69 1.26
C ILE A 219 16.80 -10.98 2.12
N ILE A 220 18.04 -10.89 1.63
CA ILE A 220 19.12 -10.18 2.35
C ILE A 220 18.76 -8.70 2.55
N ASN A 221 18.25 -8.04 1.52
CA ASN A 221 17.88 -6.62 1.56
C ASN A 221 16.62 -6.35 2.39
N MET A 222 15.74 -7.35 2.54
CA MET A 222 14.60 -7.25 3.46
C MET A 222 15.05 -7.36 4.93
N VAL A 223 16.05 -8.21 5.22
CA VAL A 223 16.52 -8.45 6.59
C VAL A 223 17.50 -7.38 7.10
N LYS A 224 18.20 -6.66 6.20
CA LYS A 224 19.23 -5.66 6.53
C LYS A 224 18.79 -4.22 6.22
#